data_AF-A0A661CXQ2-F1
#
_entry.id   AF-A0A661CXQ2-F1
#
_cell.length_a   1.000
_cell.length_b   1.000
_cell.length_c   1.000
_cell.angle_alpha   90.00
_cell.angle_beta   90.00
_cell.angle_gamma   90.00
#
_symmetry.space_group_name_H-M   'P 1'
#
loop_
_entity.id
_entity.type
_entity.pdbx_description
1 polymer ?
#
loop_
_entity_poly.entity_id
_entity_poly.type
_entity_poly.pdbx_seq_one_letter_code
_entity_poly.pdbx_strand_id
1 'polypeptide(L)'
;TDQAQWQQLAQWFALQQVHQINNACLQVLSAHPSLTSDYPIIGAGIGRFIVQQCAQHLGRDYIDFSSLVSPPSDAAADHAPAIAVALLAQQQLK
;
A
#
# COMPACT_ATOMS: atom_id res chain seq x y z
N THR A 1 -29.51 -8.28 16.91
CA THR A 1 -28.51 -8.82 17.85
C THR A 1 -27.36 -9.51 17.13
N ASP A 2 -27.59 -10.17 16.00
CA ASP A 2 -26.56 -10.84 15.19
C ASP A 2 -25.68 -9.88 14.34
N GLN A 3 -26.29 -8.86 13.72
CA GLN A 3 -25.56 -7.93 12.83
C GLN A 3 -24.41 -7.17 13.54
N ALA A 4 -24.61 -6.73 14.79
CA ALA A 4 -23.57 -6.02 15.53
C ALA A 4 -22.37 -6.94 15.86
N GLN A 5 -22.63 -8.23 16.13
CA GLN A 5 -21.58 -9.21 16.38
C GLN A 5 -20.77 -9.50 15.11
N TRP A 6 -21.43 -9.62 13.95
CA TRP A 6 -20.75 -9.75 12.66
C TRP A 6 -19.92 -8.51 12.30
N GLN A 7 -20.42 -7.31 12.60
CA GLN A 7 -19.65 -6.07 12.41
C GLN A 7 -18.41 -6.02 13.29
N GLN A 8 -18.52 -6.40 14.57
CA GLN A 8 -17.37 -6.50 15.47
C GLN A 8 -16.35 -7.52 14.99
N LEU A 9 -16.80 -8.68 14.52
CA LEU A 9 -15.92 -9.70 13.95
C LEU A 9 -15.21 -9.20 12.69
N ALA A 10 -15.91 -8.54 11.78
CA ALA A 10 -15.33 -7.95 10.58
C ALA A 10 -14.28 -6.88 10.91
N GLN A 11 -14.57 -6.03 11.89
CA GLN A 11 -13.61 -5.04 12.40
C GLN A 11 -12.36 -5.71 12.99
N TRP A 12 -12.55 -6.79 13.76
CA TRP A 12 -11.42 -7.55 14.29
C TRP A 12 -10.53 -8.12 13.17
N PHE A 13 -11.12 -8.69 12.12
CA PHE A 13 -10.35 -9.18 10.96
C PHE A 13 -9.58 -8.06 10.24
N ALA A 14 -10.22 -6.90 10.04
CA ALA A 14 -9.55 -5.75 9.43
C ALA A 14 -8.35 -5.28 10.26
N LEU A 15 -8.50 -5.23 11.60
CA LEU A 15 -7.40 -4.90 12.51
C LEU A 15 -6.26 -5.92 12.42
N GLN A 16 -6.57 -7.22 12.39
CA GLN A 16 -5.54 -8.26 12.25
C GLN A 16 -4.78 -8.13 10.92
N GLN A 17 -5.46 -7.81 9.82
CA GLN A 17 -4.82 -7.60 8.52
C GLN A 17 -3.85 -6.41 8.56
N VAL A 18 -4.26 -5.28 9.14
CA VAL A 18 -3.39 -4.10 9.32
C VAL A 18 -2.18 -4.45 10.18
N HIS A 19 -2.37 -5.16 11.30
CA HIS A 19 -1.25 -5.58 12.17
C HIS A 19 -0.25 -6.48 11.45
N GLN A 20 -0.70 -7.45 10.66
CA GLN A 20 0.18 -8.33 9.90
C GLN A 20 1.02 -7.57 8.88
N ILE A 21 0.41 -6.64 8.15
CA ILE A 21 1.13 -5.82 7.15
C ILE A 21 2.12 -4.87 7.84
N ASN A 22 1.71 -4.21 8.94
CA ASN A 22 2.63 -3.37 9.72
C ASN A 22 3.84 -4.15 10.23
N ASN A 23 3.64 -5.37 10.74
CA ASN A 23 4.73 -6.22 11.19
C ASN A 23 5.68 -6.60 10.04
N ALA A 24 5.15 -6.90 8.86
CA ALA A 24 5.96 -7.16 7.67
C ALA A 24 6.78 -5.91 7.26
N CYS A 25 6.18 -4.72 7.32
CA CYS A 25 6.90 -3.47 7.08
C CYS A 25 8.06 -3.27 8.08
N LEU A 26 7.83 -3.51 9.38
CA LEU A 26 8.86 -3.42 10.41
C LEU A 26 10.01 -4.43 10.18
N GLN A 27 9.71 -5.63 9.69
CA GLN A 27 10.73 -6.61 9.31
C GLN A 27 11.62 -6.08 8.17
N VAL A 28 11.02 -5.52 7.12
CA VAL A 28 11.78 -4.93 6.00
C VAL A 28 12.63 -3.75 6.47
N LEU A 29 12.06 -2.85 7.26
CA LEU A 29 12.76 -1.67 7.77
C LEU A 29 13.92 -2.04 8.70
N SER A 30 13.73 -3.03 9.58
CA SER A 30 14.80 -3.51 10.46
C SER A 30 15.94 -4.19 9.70
N ALA A 31 15.63 -4.89 8.61
CA ALA A 31 16.63 -5.49 7.73
C ALA A 31 17.38 -4.47 6.85
N HIS A 32 16.82 -3.27 6.63
CA HIS A 32 17.39 -2.25 5.73
C HIS A 32 17.51 -0.88 6.43
N PRO A 33 18.51 -0.67 7.29
CA PRO A 33 18.69 0.58 8.04
C PRO A 33 18.88 1.83 7.18
N SER A 34 19.25 1.67 5.90
CA SER A 34 19.37 2.77 4.94
C SER A 34 18.01 3.37 4.55
N LEU A 35 16.89 2.69 4.81
CA LEU A 35 15.54 3.22 4.60
C LEU A 35 15.15 4.15 5.75
N THR A 36 15.75 5.34 5.76
CA THR A 36 15.46 6.43 6.70
C THR A 36 13.98 6.83 6.67
N SER A 37 13.49 7.52 7.71
CA SER A 37 12.06 7.79 7.93
C SER A 37 11.39 8.66 6.86
N ASP A 38 12.18 9.40 6.08
CA ASP A 38 11.76 10.25 4.97
C ASP A 38 11.41 9.45 3.69
N TYR A 39 11.79 8.17 3.61
CA TYR A 39 11.35 7.33 2.49
C TYR A 39 9.84 7.03 2.60
N PRO A 40 9.05 7.38 1.56
CA PRO A 40 7.61 7.17 1.56
C PRO A 40 7.26 5.69 1.36
N ILE A 41 6.05 5.31 1.78
CA ILE A 41 5.43 4.03 1.44
C ILE A 41 4.49 4.24 0.25
N ILE A 42 4.71 3.46 -0.82
CA ILE A 42 3.86 3.50 -2.02
C ILE A 42 2.77 2.43 -1.90
N GLY A 43 1.51 2.86 -1.97
CA GLY A 43 0.36 1.96 -2.02
C GLY A 43 -0.05 1.63 -3.45
N ALA A 44 -0.21 0.34 -3.76
CA ALA A 44 -0.70 -0.15 -5.04
C ALA A 44 -1.68 -1.32 -4.84
N GLY A 45 -2.54 -1.53 -5.83
CA GLY A 45 -3.61 -2.53 -5.80
C GLY A 45 -4.88 -2.08 -5.09
N ILE A 46 -5.91 -2.93 -5.14
CA ILE A 46 -7.23 -2.65 -4.54
C ILE A 46 -7.19 -2.50 -3.01
N GLY A 47 -6.16 -3.06 -2.35
CA GLY A 47 -5.94 -2.98 -0.91
C GLY A 47 -5.12 -1.78 -0.44
N ARG A 48 -4.79 -0.82 -1.34
CA ARG A 48 -3.85 0.28 -1.04
C ARG A 48 -4.26 1.18 0.13
N PHE A 49 -5.54 1.21 0.50
CA PHE A 49 -6.03 1.91 1.69
C PHE A 49 -5.47 1.34 3.00
N ILE A 50 -5.16 0.03 3.04
CA ILE A 50 -4.51 -0.60 4.19
C ILE A 50 -3.06 -0.15 4.31
N VAL A 51 -2.38 -0.01 3.16
CA VAL A 51 -1.00 0.49 3.08
C VAL A 51 -0.92 1.93 3.59
N GLN A 52 -1.90 2.78 3.26
CA GLN A 52 -2.00 4.13 3.79
C GLN A 52 -2.08 4.16 5.33
N GLN A 53 -2.88 3.27 5.94
CA GLN A 53 -2.95 3.15 7.39
C GLN A 53 -1.61 2.69 7.99
N CYS A 54 -0.90 1.77 7.32
CA CYS A 54 0.42 1.33 7.78
C CYS A 54 1.45 2.47 7.72
N ALA A 55 1.45 3.28 6.66
CA ALA A 55 2.31 4.45 6.54
C ALA A 55 2.08 5.45 7.68
N GLN A 56 0.81 5.73 8.01
CA GLN A 56 0.44 6.57 9.15
C GLN A 56 0.95 6.00 10.49
N HIS A 57 0.76 4.70 10.74
CA HIS A 57 1.24 4.05 11.97
C HIS A 57 2.77 4.07 12.10
N LEU A 58 3.49 4.02 10.98
CA LEU A 58 4.95 4.04 10.92
C LEU A 58 5.53 5.47 10.88
N GLY A 59 4.69 6.50 10.87
CA GLY A 59 5.12 7.90 10.78
C GLY A 59 5.82 8.25 9.46
N ARG A 60 5.37 7.66 8.35
CA ARG A 60 5.95 7.84 7.01
C ARG A 60 4.94 8.45 6.05
N ASP A 61 5.45 9.18 5.07
CA ASP A 61 4.65 9.69 3.96
C ASP A 61 4.04 8.55 3.15
N TYR A 62 2.83 8.77 2.64
CA TYR A 62 2.11 7.84 1.77
C TYR A 62 1.99 8.41 0.36
N ILE A 63 2.28 7.57 -0.64
CA ILE A 63 2.06 7.90 -2.04
C ILE A 63 1.13 6.85 -2.65
N ASP A 64 0.01 7.29 -3.21
CA ASP A 64 -0.84 6.41 -4.02
C ASP A 64 -0.19 6.22 -5.40
N PHE A 65 0.00 4.97 -5.81
CA PHE A 65 0.49 4.63 -7.15
C PHE A 65 -0.32 5.29 -8.27
N SER A 66 -1.62 5.53 -8.06
CA SER A 66 -2.47 6.23 -9.03
C SER A 66 -1.93 7.62 -9.40
N SER A 67 -1.21 8.28 -8.49
CA SER A 67 -0.59 9.59 -8.71
C SER A 67 0.74 9.53 -9.47
N LEU A 68 1.37 8.34 -9.56
CA LEU A 68 2.65 8.12 -10.23
C LEU A 68 2.50 7.88 -11.73
N VAL A 69 1.28 7.69 -12.20
CA VAL A 69 0.95 7.51 -13.62
C VAL A 69 0.39 8.80 -14.20
N SER A 70 0.64 9.04 -15.49
CA SER A 70 0.13 10.22 -16.19
C SER A 70 -0.68 9.80 -17.42
N PRO A 71 -1.99 10.08 -17.46
CA PRO A 71 -2.79 10.73 -16.42
C PRO A 71 -3.00 9.84 -15.18
N PRO A 72 -3.27 10.43 -14.00
CA PRO A 72 -3.60 9.66 -12.80
C PRO A 72 -4.77 8.70 -13.02
N SER A 73 -4.70 7.48 -12.48
CA SER A 73 -5.71 6.46 -12.70
C SER A 73 -5.77 5.42 -11.58
N ASP A 74 -6.95 5.28 -10.97
CA ASP A 74 -7.19 4.23 -9.97
C ASP A 74 -7.13 2.82 -10.59
N ALA A 75 -7.66 2.64 -11.80
CA ALA A 75 -7.56 1.37 -12.52
C ALA A 75 -6.09 0.98 -12.75
N ALA A 76 -5.23 1.97 -13.02
CA ALA A 76 -3.79 1.74 -13.15
C ALA A 76 -3.16 1.32 -11.82
N ALA A 77 -3.56 1.90 -10.69
CA ALA A 77 -3.10 1.48 -9.36
C ALA A 77 -3.60 0.08 -8.99
N ASP A 78 -4.86 -0.24 -9.30
CA ASP A 78 -5.46 -1.54 -9.07
C ASP A 78 -4.72 -2.65 -9.86
N HIS A 79 -4.14 -2.28 -11.00
CA HIS A 79 -3.44 -3.16 -11.94
C HIS A 79 -1.95 -2.78 -12.08
N ALA A 80 -1.35 -2.29 -10.99
CA ALA A 80 0.00 -1.70 -10.98
C ALA A 80 1.08 -2.55 -11.67
N PRO A 81 1.10 -3.90 -11.56
CA PRO A 81 2.10 -4.70 -12.27
C PRO A 81 2.06 -4.53 -13.80
N ALA A 82 0.86 -4.53 -14.40
CA ALA A 82 0.71 -4.38 -15.86
C ALA A 82 1.15 -2.98 -16.31
N ILE A 83 0.81 -1.95 -15.54
CA ILE A 83 1.17 -0.57 -15.81
C ILE A 83 2.67 -0.35 -15.65
N ALA A 84 3.29 -0.91 -14.62
CA ALA A 84 4.73 -0.82 -14.41
C ALA A 84 5.50 -1.40 -15.62
N VAL A 85 5.09 -2.56 -16.13
CA VAL A 85 5.70 -3.16 -17.33
C VAL A 85 5.49 -2.28 -18.57
N ALA A 86 4.28 -1.74 -18.76
CA ALA A 86 4.02 -0.84 -19.89
C ALA A 86 4.86 0.45 -19.84
N LEU A 87 5.03 1.04 -18.65
CA LEU A 87 5.87 2.23 -18.46
C LEU A 87 7.35 1.94 -18.70
N LEU A 88 7.86 0.81 -18.22
CA LEU A 88 9.24 0.38 -18.48
C LEU A 88 9.47 0.15 -19.98
N ALA A 89 8.54 -0.51 -20.67
CA ALA A 89 8.61 -0.70 -22.11
C ALA A 89 8.58 0.65 -22.85
N GLN A 90 7.74 1.59 -22.42
CA GLN A 90 7.70 2.94 -22.98
C GLN A 90 9.03 3.69 -22.81
N GLN A 91 9.76 3.47 -21.71
CA GLN A 91 11.08 4.10 -21.49
C GLN A 91 12.18 3.49 -22.36
N GLN A 92 12.11 2.19 -22.63
CA GLN A 92 13.14 1.46 -23.40
C GLN A 92 12.94 1.53 -24.92
N LEU A 93 11.71 1.75 -25.38
CA LEU A 93 11.34 1.78 -26.80
C LEU A 93 11.20 3.20 -27.37
N LYS A 94 11.48 4.23 -26.55
CA LYS A 94 11.64 5.62 -27.00
C LYS A 94 13.05 5.84 -27.52
#